data_AF-A0A0E4H2H5-F1
#
_entry.id   AF-A0A0E4H2H5-F1
#
_cell.length_a   1.000
_cell.length_b   1.000
_cell.length_c   1.000
_cell.angle_alpha   90.00
_cell.angle_beta   90.00
_cell.angle_gamma   90.00
#
_symmetry.space_group_name_H-M   'P 1'
#
loop_
_entity.id
_entity.type
_entity.pdbx_description
1 polymer ?
#
loop_
_entity_poly.entity_id
_entity_poly.type
_entity_poly.pdbx_seq_one_letter_code
_entity_poly.pdbx_strand_id
1 'polypeptide(L)'
;MSLFGTAKRLWALDSPTFTLDKSILMVGASGECTIPMPAYLIEHPKGLVLFDTGLVPAAATDPEGVYGELASLLGLRFRPEQAIDQQLKALGYAPSDVKYVTASHTHFDHSGGLYLFPQAEFFVGQGDIPYAYWPDPAGAAFFRRADIDAARGFRWREIPGVDHDVFGDGSLVILFTPGHTPGELSLLVRLPSRNFILSGDTVHLREALETAVPMPYDANTEEAVRSIRRLQLLRESADATVWISHDPQDWAEFGHAPVCFE
;
A
#
# COMPACT_ATOMS: atom_id res chain seq x y z
N MET A 1 -1.11 -16.32 27.02
CA MET A 1 -2.13 -15.59 26.23
C MET A 1 -1.46 -14.36 25.68
N SER A 2 -1.58 -14.10 24.38
CA SER A 2 -1.08 -12.86 23.76
C SER A 2 -1.75 -11.66 24.44
N LEU A 3 -0.99 -10.59 24.68
CA LEU A 3 -1.51 -9.31 25.20
C LEU A 3 -2.26 -8.51 24.12
N PHE A 4 -2.12 -8.90 22.85
CA PHE A 4 -2.69 -8.21 21.69
C PHE A 4 -3.91 -8.97 21.14
N GLY A 5 -4.88 -8.20 20.62
CA GLY A 5 -5.93 -8.71 19.76
C GLY A 5 -5.41 -9.12 18.39
N THR A 6 -6.27 -9.72 17.57
CA THR A 6 -5.93 -10.17 16.22
C THR A 6 -7.05 -9.84 15.23
N ALA A 7 -6.68 -9.57 13.98
CA ALA A 7 -7.60 -9.67 12.85
C ALA A 7 -8.01 -11.13 12.63
N LYS A 8 -9.09 -11.34 11.89
CA LYS A 8 -9.57 -12.67 11.52
C LYS A 8 -8.88 -13.17 10.27
N ARG A 9 -8.82 -12.31 9.25
CA ARG A 9 -8.36 -12.68 7.91
C ARG A 9 -7.64 -11.53 7.23
N LEU A 10 -6.61 -11.85 6.46
CA LEU A 10 -5.89 -10.94 5.56
C LEU A 10 -5.89 -11.53 4.15
N TRP A 11 -6.34 -10.76 3.17
CA TRP A 11 -6.18 -11.03 1.75
C TRP A 11 -5.26 -9.98 1.13
N ALA A 12 -4.27 -10.42 0.36
CA ALA A 12 -3.76 -9.60 -0.73
C ALA A 12 -4.71 -9.73 -1.92
N LEU A 13 -5.22 -8.62 -2.44
CA LEU A 13 -6.12 -8.60 -3.59
C LEU A 13 -5.32 -8.83 -4.88
N ASP A 14 -5.87 -9.60 -5.83
CA ASP A 14 -5.28 -9.86 -7.15
C ASP A 14 -4.87 -8.54 -7.81
N SER A 15 -3.64 -8.51 -8.28
CA SER A 15 -2.93 -7.27 -8.49
C SER A 15 -2.69 -6.98 -9.96
N PRO A 16 -2.98 -5.76 -10.45
CA PRO A 16 -2.43 -5.31 -11.72
C PRO A 16 -0.90 -5.28 -11.67
N THR A 17 -0.25 -5.27 -12.83
CA THR A 17 1.23 -5.29 -12.88
C THR A 17 1.80 -4.20 -13.77
N PHE A 18 2.98 -3.73 -13.38
CA PHE A 18 3.88 -2.91 -14.20
C PHE A 18 5.14 -3.67 -14.54
N THR A 19 5.73 -3.34 -15.69
CA THR A 19 7.05 -3.77 -16.10
C THR A 19 7.95 -2.55 -16.25
N LEU A 20 9.05 -2.54 -15.51
CA LEU A 20 9.96 -1.39 -15.43
C LEU A 20 11.40 -1.84 -15.13
N ASP A 21 12.37 -0.95 -15.28
CA ASP A 21 13.76 -1.25 -14.89
C ASP A 21 13.92 -1.12 -13.36
N LYS A 22 14.54 -2.13 -12.74
CA LYS A 22 14.77 -2.19 -11.29
C LYS A 22 15.52 -1.00 -10.72
N SER A 23 16.27 -0.26 -11.53
CA SER A 23 16.92 0.98 -11.09
C SER A 23 15.93 2.01 -10.55
N ILE A 24 14.65 1.96 -10.94
CA ILE A 24 13.59 2.81 -10.41
C ILE A 24 13.22 2.41 -8.97
N LEU A 25 13.36 1.14 -8.60
CA LEU A 25 12.91 0.59 -7.31
C LEU A 25 14.02 0.55 -6.25
N MET A 26 15.28 0.53 -6.66
CA MET A 26 16.42 0.42 -5.75
C MET A 26 17.66 1.04 -6.38
N VAL A 27 18.34 1.91 -5.63
CA VAL A 27 19.60 2.51 -6.06
C VAL A 27 20.64 1.42 -6.36
N GLY A 28 21.21 1.46 -7.57
CA GLY A 28 22.25 0.52 -7.99
C GLY A 28 21.72 -0.82 -8.51
N ALA A 29 20.41 -1.06 -8.48
CA ALA A 29 19.80 -2.18 -9.18
C ALA A 29 19.69 -1.91 -10.69
N SER A 30 19.47 -2.96 -11.48
CA SER A 30 19.27 -2.85 -12.92
C SER A 30 18.51 -4.06 -13.47
N GLY A 31 17.98 -3.92 -14.68
CA GLY A 31 17.30 -4.98 -15.40
C GLY A 31 15.79 -4.89 -15.24
N GLU A 32 15.09 -5.42 -16.23
CA GLU A 32 13.64 -5.39 -16.28
C GLU A 32 13.01 -6.29 -15.19
N CYS A 33 11.94 -5.80 -14.58
CA CYS A 33 11.19 -6.50 -13.57
C CYS A 33 9.70 -6.18 -13.70
N THR A 34 8.86 -7.20 -13.55
CA THR A 34 7.41 -7.03 -13.50
C THR A 34 6.95 -7.10 -12.05
N ILE A 35 6.39 -6.01 -11.54
CA ILE A 35 5.96 -5.85 -10.15
C ILE A 35 4.44 -5.88 -10.04
N PRO A 36 3.87 -6.45 -8.96
CA PRO A 36 2.47 -6.25 -8.60
C PRO A 36 2.25 -4.84 -8.01
N MET A 37 1.01 -4.37 -7.98
CA MET A 37 0.50 -3.23 -7.20
C MET A 37 -0.71 -3.67 -6.37
N PRO A 38 -0.53 -4.40 -5.26
CA PRO A 38 -1.65 -4.96 -4.52
C PRO A 38 -2.29 -3.92 -3.59
N ALA A 39 -3.58 -4.12 -3.33
CA ALA A 39 -4.23 -3.61 -2.14
C ALA A 39 -4.52 -4.79 -1.21
N TYR A 40 -4.72 -4.53 0.09
CA TYR A 40 -4.95 -5.57 1.07
C TYR A 40 -6.29 -5.37 1.78
N LEU A 41 -7.06 -6.44 1.88
CA LEU A 41 -8.30 -6.49 2.65
C LEU A 41 -8.06 -7.20 3.96
N ILE A 42 -8.53 -6.61 5.06
CA ILE A 42 -8.37 -7.15 6.40
C ILE A 42 -9.74 -7.22 7.07
N GLU A 43 -10.18 -8.43 7.40
CA GLU A 43 -11.38 -8.61 8.22
C GLU A 43 -10.99 -8.62 9.69
N HIS A 44 -11.45 -7.59 10.43
CA HIS A 44 -11.28 -7.50 11.88
C HIS A 44 -12.66 -7.60 12.57
N PRO A 45 -12.78 -8.15 13.80
CA PRO A 45 -14.06 -8.23 14.51
C PRO A 45 -14.78 -6.88 14.69
N LYS A 46 -14.05 -5.75 14.64
CA LYS A 46 -14.59 -4.39 14.80
C LYS A 46 -14.81 -3.64 13.46
N GLY A 47 -14.60 -4.29 12.32
CA GLY A 47 -14.84 -3.72 10.99
C GLY A 47 -13.88 -4.20 9.91
N LEU A 48 -14.25 -3.97 8.66
CA LEU A 48 -13.43 -4.28 7.48
C LEU A 48 -12.47 -3.12 7.19
N VAL A 49 -11.21 -3.43 6.92
CA VAL A 49 -10.14 -2.45 6.71
C VAL A 49 -9.47 -2.71 5.36
N LEU A 50 -9.22 -1.64 4.61
CA LEU A 50 -8.34 -1.66 3.44
C LEU A 50 -7.00 -1.02 3.79
N PHE A 51 -5.92 -1.63 3.31
CA PHE A 51 -4.61 -0.99 3.18
C PHE A 51 -4.36 -0.80 1.69
N ASP A 52 -4.36 0.46 1.26
CA ASP A 52 -4.40 0.93 -0.12
C ASP A 52 -5.64 0.54 -0.92
N THR A 53 -5.76 1.15 -2.11
CA THR A 53 -6.94 1.02 -2.97
C THR A 53 -6.62 0.70 -4.44
N GLY A 54 -5.35 0.47 -4.76
CA GLY A 54 -4.92 0.09 -6.10
C GLY A 54 -5.05 1.21 -7.14
N LEU A 55 -5.11 0.80 -8.41
CA LEU A 55 -5.33 1.67 -9.55
C LEU A 55 -6.80 2.10 -9.70
N VAL A 56 -7.02 3.17 -10.47
CA VAL A 56 -8.36 3.63 -10.87
C VAL A 56 -9.03 2.53 -11.71
N PRO A 57 -10.20 1.99 -11.30
CA PRO A 57 -10.86 0.87 -11.99
C PRO A 57 -11.04 1.04 -13.50
N ALA A 58 -11.31 2.26 -13.96
CA ALA A 58 -11.49 2.56 -15.38
C ALA A 58 -10.25 2.23 -16.23
N ALA A 59 -9.05 2.21 -15.64
CA ALA A 59 -7.82 1.86 -16.32
C ALA A 59 -7.74 0.39 -16.74
N ALA A 60 -8.59 -0.49 -16.19
CA ALA A 60 -8.68 -1.88 -16.63
C ALA A 60 -9.23 -2.01 -18.06
N THR A 61 -9.95 -1.00 -18.54
CA THR A 61 -10.51 -0.96 -19.90
C THR A 61 -9.94 0.16 -20.76
N ASP A 62 -9.50 1.26 -20.15
CA ASP A 62 -8.93 2.43 -20.82
C ASP A 62 -7.72 2.97 -20.07
N PRO A 63 -6.58 2.23 -20.07
CA PRO A 63 -5.41 2.61 -19.29
C PRO A 63 -4.78 3.92 -19.78
N GLU A 64 -4.75 4.18 -21.08
CA GLU A 64 -4.20 5.42 -21.66
C GLU A 64 -5.13 6.62 -21.42
N GLY A 65 -6.45 6.45 -21.43
CA GLY A 65 -7.37 7.52 -21.06
C GLY A 65 -7.26 7.94 -19.60
N VAL A 66 -6.90 6.99 -18.71
CA VAL A 66 -6.65 7.31 -17.30
C VAL A 66 -5.25 7.85 -17.10
N TYR A 67 -4.21 7.10 -17.45
CA TYR A 67 -2.81 7.35 -17.07
C TYR A 67 -1.95 7.96 -18.20
N GLY A 68 -2.48 8.16 -19.39
CA GLY A 68 -1.72 8.67 -20.54
C GLY A 68 -0.59 7.73 -20.96
N GLU A 69 0.52 8.32 -21.41
CA GLU A 69 1.72 7.57 -21.85
C GLU A 69 2.36 6.74 -20.73
N LEU A 70 2.09 7.06 -19.46
CA LEU A 70 2.61 6.30 -18.34
C LEU A 70 2.13 4.84 -18.36
N ALA A 71 0.89 4.60 -18.80
CA ALA A 71 0.35 3.25 -18.92
C ALA A 71 1.17 2.37 -19.87
N SER A 72 1.53 2.91 -21.04
CA SER A 72 2.31 2.17 -22.03
C SER A 72 3.79 2.10 -21.66
N LEU A 73 4.36 3.16 -21.07
CA LEU A 73 5.73 3.20 -20.58
C LEU A 73 6.00 2.14 -19.50
N LEU A 74 5.05 1.94 -18.59
CA LEU A 74 5.13 0.94 -17.51
C LEU A 74 4.55 -0.42 -17.91
N GLY A 75 4.16 -0.61 -19.18
CA GLY A 75 3.62 -1.88 -19.65
C GLY A 75 2.39 -2.36 -18.88
N LEU A 76 1.51 -1.45 -18.43
CA LEU A 76 0.39 -1.73 -17.54
C LEU A 76 -0.43 -2.95 -18.01
N ARG A 77 -0.64 -3.90 -17.10
CA ARG A 77 -1.57 -5.01 -17.26
C ARG A 77 -2.58 -4.97 -16.12
N PHE A 78 -3.83 -4.70 -16.48
CA PHE A 78 -4.92 -4.58 -15.53
C PHE A 78 -6.20 -5.17 -16.14
N ARG A 79 -6.78 -6.17 -15.48
CA ARG A 79 -8.04 -6.79 -15.88
C ARG A 79 -9.19 -6.23 -15.06
N PRO A 80 -10.42 -6.12 -15.60
CA PRO A 80 -11.57 -5.60 -14.86
C PRO A 80 -11.85 -6.32 -13.55
N GLU A 81 -11.59 -7.62 -13.46
CA GLU A 81 -11.80 -8.43 -12.24
C GLU A 81 -10.81 -8.07 -11.12
N GLN A 82 -9.69 -7.43 -11.46
CA GLN A 82 -8.69 -6.95 -10.49
C GLN A 82 -9.09 -5.58 -9.91
N ALA A 83 -10.14 -4.92 -10.42
CA ALA A 83 -10.61 -3.68 -9.82
C ALA A 83 -11.11 -3.95 -8.39
N ILE A 84 -10.74 -3.07 -7.45
CA ILE A 84 -10.94 -3.31 -6.02
C ILE A 84 -12.41 -3.57 -5.65
N ASP A 85 -13.36 -2.87 -6.27
CA ASP A 85 -14.79 -3.07 -6.07
C ASP A 85 -15.27 -4.45 -6.56
N GLN A 86 -14.70 -4.96 -7.67
CA GLN A 86 -15.02 -6.28 -8.18
C GLN A 86 -14.44 -7.38 -7.28
N GLN A 87 -13.24 -7.18 -6.75
CA GLN A 87 -12.61 -8.13 -5.83
C GLN A 87 -13.31 -8.19 -4.48
N LEU A 88 -13.71 -7.06 -3.91
CA LEU A 88 -14.54 -7.03 -2.69
C LEU A 88 -15.84 -7.81 -2.91
N LYS A 89 -16.51 -7.57 -4.04
CA LYS A 89 -17.74 -8.27 -4.40
C LYS A 89 -17.53 -9.78 -4.53
N ALA A 90 -16.43 -10.21 -5.15
CA ALA A 90 -16.07 -11.62 -5.27
C ALA A 90 -15.83 -12.30 -3.91
N LEU A 91 -15.32 -11.55 -2.93
CA LEU A 91 -15.15 -11.99 -1.54
C LEU A 91 -16.43 -11.86 -0.69
N GLY A 92 -17.53 -11.33 -1.26
CA GLY A 92 -18.82 -11.19 -0.60
C GLY A 92 -19.03 -9.89 0.17
N TYR A 93 -18.19 -8.88 -0.04
CA TYR A 93 -18.29 -7.55 0.57
C TYR A 93 -18.74 -6.49 -0.44
N ALA A 94 -19.43 -5.46 0.05
CA ALA A 94 -19.68 -4.23 -0.68
C ALA A 94 -18.66 -3.15 -0.26
N PRO A 95 -18.35 -2.16 -1.13
CA PRO A 95 -17.53 -1.02 -0.73
C PRO A 95 -18.04 -0.28 0.52
N SER A 96 -19.35 -0.27 0.76
CA SER A 96 -19.95 0.32 1.97
C SER A 96 -19.65 -0.44 3.27
N ASP A 97 -19.18 -1.68 3.19
CA ASP A 97 -18.80 -2.47 4.37
C ASP A 97 -17.43 -2.08 4.91
N VAL A 98 -16.62 -1.38 4.09
CA VAL A 98 -15.29 -0.90 4.48
C VAL A 98 -15.43 0.22 5.50
N LYS A 99 -14.92 -0.05 6.71
CA LYS A 99 -14.94 0.90 7.82
C LYS A 99 -13.77 1.87 7.76
N TYR A 100 -12.58 1.33 7.47
CA TYR A 100 -11.34 2.10 7.43
C TYR A 100 -10.59 1.85 6.13
N VAL A 101 -9.99 2.92 5.60
CA VAL A 101 -9.01 2.84 4.52
C VAL A 101 -7.73 3.48 5.04
N THR A 102 -6.64 2.73 5.11
CA THR A 102 -5.31 3.30 5.33
C THR A 102 -4.66 3.48 3.96
N ALA A 103 -4.44 4.72 3.55
CA ALA A 103 -3.56 5.02 2.43
C ALA A 103 -2.12 4.97 2.95
N SER A 104 -1.32 4.02 2.47
CA SER A 104 0.12 3.94 2.77
C SER A 104 0.78 5.27 2.41
N HIS A 105 0.47 5.74 1.20
CA HIS A 105 0.74 7.08 0.70
C HIS A 105 -0.19 7.36 -0.51
N THR A 106 0.13 8.39 -1.28
CA THR A 106 -0.76 8.98 -2.29
C THR A 106 -0.26 8.88 -3.73
N HIS A 107 0.65 7.95 -4.04
CA HIS A 107 0.91 7.59 -5.44
C HIS A 107 -0.32 6.96 -6.09
N PHE A 108 -0.36 7.02 -7.42
CA PHE A 108 -1.55 6.68 -8.21
C PHE A 108 -1.95 5.20 -8.14
N ASP A 109 -1.00 4.31 -7.81
CA ASP A 109 -1.18 2.87 -7.70
C ASP A 109 -1.62 2.42 -6.30
N HIS A 110 -1.66 3.35 -5.35
CA HIS A 110 -2.19 3.14 -4.01
C HIS A 110 -3.54 3.87 -3.82
N SER A 111 -3.73 4.99 -4.50
CA SER A 111 -4.83 5.94 -4.28
C SER A 111 -5.95 5.94 -5.33
N GLY A 112 -5.81 5.15 -6.40
CA GLY A 112 -6.73 5.20 -7.54
C GLY A 112 -8.17 4.77 -7.22
N GLY A 113 -8.37 3.95 -6.18
CA GLY A 113 -9.69 3.48 -5.75
C GLY A 113 -10.33 4.26 -4.61
N LEU A 114 -9.68 5.30 -4.04
CA LEU A 114 -10.15 5.99 -2.82
C LEU A 114 -11.61 6.46 -2.92
N TYR A 115 -12.01 6.99 -4.07
CA TYR A 115 -13.34 7.56 -4.32
C TYR A 115 -14.50 6.55 -4.16
N LEU A 116 -14.21 5.25 -4.17
CA LEU A 116 -15.20 4.18 -4.04
C LEU A 116 -15.68 3.98 -2.60
N PHE A 117 -15.02 4.59 -1.61
CA PHE A 117 -15.26 4.35 -0.18
C PHE A 117 -15.73 5.60 0.59
N PRO A 118 -16.76 6.35 0.14
CA PRO A 118 -17.20 7.59 0.80
C PRO A 118 -17.71 7.39 2.24
N GLN A 119 -18.03 6.16 2.61
CA GLN A 119 -18.52 5.78 3.94
C GLN A 119 -17.40 5.38 4.90
N ALA A 120 -16.16 5.22 4.45
CA ALA A 120 -15.03 4.89 5.31
C ALA A 120 -14.47 6.14 6.03
N GLU A 121 -13.74 5.91 7.12
CA GLU A 121 -12.77 6.86 7.66
C GLU A 121 -11.37 6.52 7.10
N PHE A 122 -10.64 7.53 6.66
CA PHE A 122 -9.37 7.37 5.97
C PHE A 122 -8.22 7.76 6.90
N PHE A 123 -7.20 6.92 6.97
CA PHE A 123 -5.92 7.26 7.59
C PHE A 123 -4.90 7.61 6.51
N VAL A 124 -4.13 8.66 6.75
CA VAL A 124 -3.03 9.11 5.89
C VAL A 124 -1.93 9.68 6.77
N GLY A 125 -0.66 9.50 6.39
CA GLY A 125 0.44 10.06 7.17
C GLY A 125 0.55 11.57 7.04
N GLN A 126 1.15 12.17 8.07
CA GLN A 126 1.37 13.61 8.11
C GLN A 126 2.14 14.11 6.88
N GLY A 127 1.59 15.13 6.22
CA GLY A 127 2.24 15.79 5.09
C GLY A 127 2.01 15.13 3.73
N ASP A 128 1.39 13.95 3.66
CA ASP A 128 1.24 13.23 2.40
C ASP A 128 0.20 13.87 1.47
N ILE A 129 -0.94 14.32 2.00
CA ILE A 129 -1.95 15.04 1.20
C ILE A 129 -1.39 16.31 0.56
N PRO A 130 -0.69 17.22 1.29
CA PRO A 130 0.03 18.33 0.66
C PRO A 130 1.03 17.86 -0.40
N TYR A 131 1.79 16.80 -0.14
CA TYR A 131 2.79 16.29 -1.08
C TYR A 131 2.15 15.77 -2.37
N ALA A 132 0.98 15.13 -2.33
CA ALA A 132 0.24 14.74 -3.53
C ALA A 132 -0.17 15.91 -4.44
N TYR A 133 -0.41 17.08 -3.86
CA TYR A 133 -0.68 18.28 -4.64
C TYR A 133 0.61 18.92 -5.14
N TRP A 134 1.67 18.95 -4.32
CA TRP A 134 2.93 19.63 -4.67
C TRP A 134 4.13 18.70 -4.45
N PRO A 135 4.27 17.64 -5.27
CA PRO A 135 5.36 16.70 -5.13
C PRO A 135 6.65 17.29 -5.68
N ASP A 136 7.79 16.68 -5.32
CA ASP A 136 9.05 17.00 -5.95
C ASP A 136 8.99 16.71 -7.46
N PRO A 137 9.62 17.55 -8.31
CA PRO A 137 9.54 17.37 -9.77
C PRO A 137 9.96 15.99 -10.27
N ALA A 138 10.89 15.33 -9.56
CA ALA A 138 11.38 14.00 -9.93
C ALA A 138 10.34 12.89 -9.73
N GLY A 139 9.43 13.03 -8.75
CA GLY A 139 8.38 12.07 -8.45
C GLY A 139 6.99 12.46 -8.97
N ALA A 140 6.83 13.66 -9.54
CA ALA A 140 5.53 14.23 -9.88
C ALA A 140 4.67 13.37 -10.81
N ALA A 141 5.28 12.53 -11.66
CA ALA A 141 4.56 11.62 -12.56
C ALA A 141 3.82 10.49 -11.83
N PHE A 142 4.23 10.17 -10.59
CA PHE A 142 3.60 9.13 -9.77
C PHE A 142 2.37 9.63 -8.99
N PHE A 143 2.07 10.94 -9.05
CA PHE A 143 0.92 11.52 -8.36
C PHE A 143 -0.20 11.92 -9.31
N ARG A 144 -1.44 11.68 -8.87
CA ARG A 144 -2.64 12.13 -9.57
C ARG A 144 -3.52 12.96 -8.67
N ARG A 145 -3.51 14.27 -8.91
CA ARG A 145 -4.40 15.20 -8.19
C ARG A 145 -5.88 14.82 -8.29
N ALA A 146 -6.30 14.22 -9.40
CA ALA A 146 -7.67 13.77 -9.62
C ALA A 146 -8.11 12.72 -8.58
N ASP A 147 -7.20 11.82 -8.17
CA ASP A 147 -7.48 10.74 -7.25
C ASP A 147 -7.75 11.31 -5.84
N ILE A 148 -6.95 12.30 -5.43
CA ILE A 148 -7.13 13.02 -4.16
C ILE A 148 -8.33 13.97 -4.20
N ASP A 149 -8.55 14.68 -5.30
CA ASP A 149 -9.70 15.58 -5.47
C ASP A 149 -11.03 14.83 -5.36
N ALA A 150 -11.11 13.62 -5.91
CA ALA A 150 -12.31 12.78 -5.84
C ALA A 150 -12.66 12.34 -4.41
N ALA A 151 -11.67 12.25 -3.52
CA ALA A 151 -11.84 11.88 -2.11
C ALA A 151 -11.68 13.05 -1.13
N ARG A 152 -11.47 14.29 -1.60
CA ARG A 152 -11.18 15.47 -0.77
C ARG A 152 -12.23 15.72 0.32
N GLY A 153 -13.49 15.46 0.03
CA GLY A 153 -14.62 15.66 0.96
C GLY A 153 -14.85 14.52 1.97
N PHE A 154 -14.01 13.48 1.96
CA PHE A 154 -14.17 12.32 2.82
C PHE A 154 -13.59 12.57 4.22
N ARG A 155 -13.79 11.62 5.13
CA ARG A 155 -13.37 11.73 6.52
C ARG A 155 -11.91 11.29 6.67
N TRP A 156 -10.99 12.23 6.46
CA TRP A 156 -9.56 12.02 6.64
C TRP A 156 -9.13 12.24 8.08
N ARG A 157 -8.27 11.34 8.56
CA ARG A 157 -7.56 11.43 9.83
C ARG A 157 -6.07 11.30 9.57
N GLU A 158 -5.36 12.39 9.82
CA GLU A 158 -3.91 12.44 9.68
C GLU A 158 -3.22 11.74 10.86
N ILE A 159 -2.22 10.90 10.56
CA ILE A 159 -1.36 10.23 11.53
C ILE A 159 -0.15 11.14 11.84
N PRO A 160 -0.01 11.66 13.07
CA PRO A 160 0.89 12.78 13.37
C PRO A 160 2.33 12.31 13.66
N GLY A 161 2.96 11.68 12.67
CA GLY A 161 4.38 11.29 12.75
C GLY A 161 4.72 10.20 13.75
N VAL A 162 3.73 9.45 14.24
CA VAL A 162 3.87 8.38 15.22
C VAL A 162 2.94 7.21 14.88
N ASP A 163 3.26 6.02 15.38
CA ASP A 163 2.42 4.84 15.17
C ASP A 163 1.01 5.03 15.74
N HIS A 164 0.04 4.38 15.11
CA HIS A 164 -1.36 4.45 15.48
C HIS A 164 -2.02 3.06 15.53
N ASP A 165 -2.53 2.69 16.70
CA ASP A 165 -3.36 1.49 16.86
C ASP A 165 -4.79 1.78 16.41
N VAL A 166 -5.21 1.15 15.30
CA VAL A 166 -6.50 1.41 14.63
C VAL A 166 -7.68 1.08 15.55
N PHE A 167 -7.54 0.05 16.39
CA PHE A 167 -8.64 -0.50 17.20
C PHE A 167 -8.40 -0.45 18.71
N GLY A 168 -7.22 0.01 19.14
CA GLY A 168 -6.80 0.09 20.54
C GLY A 168 -6.53 -1.27 21.19
N ASP A 169 -6.40 -2.33 20.40
CA ASP A 169 -6.12 -3.70 20.86
C ASP A 169 -4.82 -4.29 20.31
N GLY A 170 -4.08 -3.51 19.53
CA GLY A 170 -2.82 -3.91 18.91
C GLY A 170 -2.96 -4.89 17.75
N SER A 171 -4.18 -5.23 17.30
CA SER A 171 -4.36 -6.13 16.14
C SER A 171 -3.82 -5.53 14.85
N LEU A 172 -4.14 -4.26 14.60
CA LEU A 172 -3.70 -3.47 13.45
C LEU A 172 -3.03 -2.19 13.94
N VAL A 173 -1.73 -2.06 13.67
CA VAL A 173 -0.94 -0.88 14.05
C VAL A 173 -0.37 -0.26 12.79
N ILE A 174 -0.86 0.94 12.45
CA ILE A 174 -0.27 1.79 11.42
C ILE A 174 1.09 2.24 11.93
N LEU A 175 2.12 2.02 11.11
CA LEU A 175 3.50 2.35 11.40
C LEU A 175 3.88 3.59 10.60
N PHE A 176 4.33 4.65 11.27
CA PHE A 176 4.82 5.83 10.56
C PHE A 176 6.24 5.58 10.03
N THR A 177 6.40 5.49 8.70
CA THR A 177 7.64 5.04 8.03
C THR A 177 8.04 6.00 6.91
N PRO A 178 8.25 7.29 7.22
CA PRO A 178 8.50 8.33 6.23
C PRO A 178 9.77 8.09 5.43
N GLY A 179 9.86 8.72 4.26
CA GLY A 179 11.05 8.70 3.43
C GLY A 179 10.68 8.65 1.96
N HIS A 180 9.95 7.61 1.57
CA HIS A 180 9.44 7.48 0.20
C HIS A 180 8.55 8.66 -0.16
N THR A 181 7.55 8.89 0.68
CA THR A 181 6.83 10.14 0.80
C THR A 181 7.00 10.71 2.22
N PRO A 182 6.71 12.00 2.46
CA PRO A 182 6.78 12.57 3.80
C PRO A 182 5.88 11.88 4.82
N GLY A 183 4.77 11.29 4.35
CA GLY A 183 3.77 10.64 5.20
C GLY A 183 3.60 9.16 4.92
N GLU A 184 4.63 8.47 4.41
CA GLU A 184 4.60 7.04 4.15
C GLU A 184 4.23 6.24 5.41
N LEU A 185 3.32 5.27 5.23
CA LEU A 185 2.82 4.38 6.28
C LEU A 185 2.95 2.91 5.88
N SER A 186 3.50 2.10 6.78
CA SER A 186 3.34 0.64 6.77
C SER A 186 2.22 0.19 7.71
N LEU A 187 1.81 -1.07 7.64
CA LEU A 187 0.79 -1.63 8.55
C LEU A 187 1.22 -2.96 9.15
N LEU A 188 1.33 -3.03 10.48
CA LEU A 188 1.48 -4.29 11.21
C LEU A 188 0.10 -4.92 11.43
N VAL A 189 -0.07 -6.13 10.89
CA VAL A 189 -1.27 -6.96 10.96
C VAL A 189 -0.97 -8.20 11.80
N ARG A 190 -1.67 -8.37 12.91
CA ARG A 190 -1.59 -9.58 13.75
C ARG A 190 -2.76 -10.51 13.46
N LEU A 191 -2.46 -11.73 13.04
CA LEU A 191 -3.45 -12.80 12.86
C LEU A 191 -3.22 -13.89 13.92
N PRO A 192 -4.21 -14.75 14.17
CA PRO A 192 -4.04 -15.91 15.04
C PRO A 192 -2.81 -16.78 14.75
N SER A 193 -2.44 -16.98 13.47
CA SER A 193 -1.32 -17.88 13.12
C SER A 193 0.01 -17.19 12.79
N ARG A 194 0.00 -15.95 12.30
CA ARG A 194 1.20 -15.22 11.83
C ARG A 194 0.96 -13.70 11.84
N ASN A 195 2.03 -12.93 12.03
CA ASN A 195 2.01 -11.48 11.86
C ASN A 195 2.62 -11.08 10.51
N PHE A 196 2.06 -10.04 9.89
CA PHE A 196 2.60 -9.42 8.68
C PHE A 196 2.86 -7.94 8.92
N ILE A 197 3.88 -7.39 8.27
CA ILE A 197 4.04 -5.96 8.07
C ILE A 197 3.86 -5.69 6.59
N LEU A 198 2.77 -5.04 6.21
CA LEU A 198 2.55 -4.56 4.85
C LEU A 198 3.38 -3.29 4.68
N SER A 199 4.36 -3.31 3.78
CA SER A 199 5.36 -2.24 3.70
C SER A 199 4.84 -0.92 3.15
N GLY A 200 3.80 -0.95 2.31
CA GLY A 200 3.61 0.11 1.33
C GLY A 200 4.87 0.23 0.47
N ASP A 201 5.35 1.44 0.30
CA ASP A 201 6.53 1.79 -0.48
C ASP A 201 7.71 2.21 0.39
N THR A 202 7.63 1.94 1.69
CA THR A 202 8.80 2.04 2.59
C THR A 202 10.00 1.24 2.05
N VAL A 203 9.74 0.16 1.30
CA VAL A 203 10.73 -0.60 0.54
C VAL A 203 10.05 -1.32 -0.63
N HIS A 204 10.73 -1.47 -1.78
CA HIS A 204 10.13 -2.05 -2.99
C HIS A 204 10.62 -3.48 -3.32
N LEU A 205 11.77 -3.89 -2.80
CA LEU A 205 12.39 -5.20 -3.10
C LEU A 205 12.93 -5.87 -1.84
N ARG A 206 12.90 -7.21 -1.78
CA ARG A 206 13.54 -7.99 -0.70
C ARG A 206 15.01 -7.64 -0.53
N GLU A 207 15.73 -7.49 -1.64
CA GLU A 207 17.13 -7.09 -1.64
C GLU A 207 17.34 -5.71 -0.98
N ALA A 208 16.45 -4.76 -1.27
CA ALA A 208 16.46 -3.43 -0.67
C ALA A 208 16.18 -3.49 0.84
N LEU A 209 15.27 -4.37 1.28
CA LEU A 209 15.00 -4.57 2.71
C LEU A 209 16.24 -5.10 3.43
N GLU A 210 16.95 -6.08 2.88
CA GLU A 210 18.14 -6.66 3.54
C GLU A 210 19.34 -5.71 3.55
N THR A 211 19.53 -4.95 2.46
CA THR A 211 20.67 -4.04 2.31
C THR A 211 20.41 -2.64 2.86
N ALA A 212 19.16 -2.34 3.23
CA ALA A 212 18.69 -0.99 3.58
C ALA A 212 19.02 0.06 2.51
N VAL A 213 18.89 -0.33 1.23
CA VAL A 213 19.11 0.56 0.08
C VAL A 213 17.77 1.11 -0.38
N PRO A 214 17.61 2.44 -0.45
CA PRO A 214 16.34 3.10 -0.78
C PRO A 214 16.06 3.14 -2.29
N MET A 215 14.90 3.68 -2.65
CA MET A 215 14.54 4.06 -4.01
C MET A 215 15.29 5.34 -4.40
N PRO A 216 15.68 5.54 -5.68
CA PRO A 216 16.29 6.80 -6.12
C PRO A 216 15.37 8.05 -6.04
N TYR A 217 14.05 7.86 -5.97
CA TYR A 217 13.07 8.96 -6.03
C TYR A 217 12.36 9.22 -4.69
N ASP A 218 12.87 8.66 -3.59
CA ASP A 218 12.35 8.95 -2.25
C ASP A 218 12.44 10.45 -1.94
N ALA A 219 11.36 11.01 -1.40
CA ALA A 219 11.28 12.41 -0.98
C ALA A 219 12.38 12.77 0.05
N ASN A 220 12.77 11.81 0.89
CA ASN A 220 13.88 11.94 1.81
C ASN A 220 14.62 10.61 1.98
N THR A 221 15.77 10.49 1.31
CA THR A 221 16.62 9.29 1.34
C THR A 221 17.10 8.91 2.75
N GLU A 222 17.39 9.89 3.62
CA GLU A 222 17.85 9.59 4.98
C GLU A 222 16.72 8.98 5.82
N GLU A 223 15.52 9.54 5.71
CA GLU A 223 14.33 8.99 6.38
C GLU A 223 13.95 7.63 5.82
N ALA A 224 14.02 7.42 4.50
CA ALA A 224 13.76 6.13 3.88
C ALA A 224 14.67 5.04 4.44
N VAL A 225 15.99 5.29 4.50
CA VAL A 225 16.95 4.32 5.08
C VAL A 225 16.64 4.04 6.57
N ARG A 226 16.25 5.06 7.33
CA ARG A 226 15.85 4.88 8.75
C ARG A 226 14.57 4.04 8.85
N SER A 227 13.59 4.25 7.98
CA SER A 227 12.34 3.51 7.93
C SER A 227 12.53 2.06 7.49
N ILE A 228 13.38 1.80 6.50
CA ILE A 228 13.74 0.41 6.10
C ILE A 228 14.39 -0.33 7.27
N ARG A 229 15.36 0.29 7.94
CA ARG A 229 15.99 -0.30 9.14
C ARG A 229 15.00 -0.50 10.28
N ARG A 230 14.04 0.42 10.42
CA ARG A 230 12.95 0.28 11.39
C ARG A 230 12.09 -0.95 11.06
N LEU A 231 11.75 -1.20 9.79
CA LEU A 231 11.04 -2.40 9.38
C LEU A 231 11.83 -3.68 9.71
N GLN A 232 13.15 -3.70 9.50
CA GLN A 232 13.99 -4.83 9.91
C GLN A 232 13.88 -5.10 11.43
N LEU A 233 13.93 -4.06 12.27
CA LEU A 233 13.80 -4.20 13.72
C LEU A 233 12.39 -4.65 14.14
N LEU A 234 11.35 -4.14 13.46
CA LEU A 234 9.96 -4.51 13.72
C LEU A 234 9.66 -5.95 13.28
N ARG A 235 10.26 -6.41 12.16
CA ARG A 235 10.20 -7.80 11.71
C ARG A 235 10.60 -8.75 12.84
N GLU A 236 11.74 -8.51 13.47
CA GLU A 236 12.26 -9.35 14.55
C GLU A 236 11.45 -9.19 15.86
N SER A 237 11.16 -7.96 16.26
CA SER A 237 10.51 -7.69 17.56
C SER A 237 9.02 -8.03 17.59
N ALA A 238 8.35 -8.01 16.45
CA ALA A 238 6.94 -8.40 16.32
C ALA A 238 6.75 -9.84 15.81
N ASP A 239 7.83 -10.59 15.58
CA ASP A 239 7.79 -11.92 14.93
C ASP A 239 6.89 -11.91 13.69
N ALA A 240 7.18 -10.96 12.80
CA ALA A 240 6.36 -10.65 11.64
C ALA A 240 7.11 -10.90 10.34
N THR A 241 6.39 -11.28 9.29
CA THR A 241 6.91 -11.28 7.92
C THR A 241 6.66 -9.91 7.30
N VAL A 242 7.70 -9.23 6.81
CA VAL A 242 7.52 -8.02 6.01
C VAL A 242 7.07 -8.46 4.62
N TRP A 243 5.85 -8.09 4.23
CA TRP A 243 5.31 -8.29 2.90
C TRP A 243 5.50 -7.00 2.11
N ILE A 244 6.46 -7.05 1.20
CA ILE A 244 6.87 -5.98 0.31
C ILE A 244 5.89 -5.91 -0.85
N SER A 245 5.17 -4.79 -0.95
CA SER A 245 4.01 -4.67 -1.84
C SER A 245 4.36 -4.86 -3.31
N HIS A 246 5.51 -4.35 -3.75
CA HIS A 246 5.97 -4.42 -5.14
C HIS A 246 7.01 -5.52 -5.42
N ASP A 247 7.33 -6.39 -4.47
CA ASP A 247 8.34 -7.43 -4.70
C ASP A 247 7.73 -8.66 -5.41
N PRO A 248 8.22 -9.06 -6.59
CA PRO A 248 7.64 -10.19 -7.32
C PRO A 248 7.83 -11.54 -6.63
N GLN A 249 8.86 -11.70 -5.78
CA GLN A 249 9.10 -12.94 -5.05
C GLN A 249 8.12 -13.06 -3.88
N ASP A 250 7.88 -11.98 -3.13
CA ASP A 250 6.82 -11.95 -2.11
C ASP A 250 5.46 -12.26 -2.74
N TRP A 251 5.17 -11.65 -3.89
CA TRP A 251 3.92 -11.88 -4.61
C TRP A 251 3.73 -13.35 -5.01
N ALA A 252 4.78 -13.98 -5.51
CA ALA A 252 4.75 -15.39 -5.90
C ALA A 252 4.68 -16.34 -4.69
N GLU A 253 5.28 -15.97 -3.55
CA GLU A 253 5.38 -16.82 -2.37
C GLU A 253 4.11 -16.84 -1.52
N PHE A 254 3.54 -15.68 -1.23
CA PHE A 254 2.44 -15.57 -0.25
C PHE A 254 1.06 -15.84 -0.87
N GLY A 255 0.93 -15.75 -2.19
CA GLY A 255 -0.35 -15.91 -2.87
C GLY A 255 -1.31 -14.75 -2.60
N HIS A 256 -2.49 -14.80 -3.22
CA HIS A 256 -3.47 -13.72 -3.22
C HIS A 256 -4.90 -14.28 -3.26
N ALA A 257 -5.88 -13.39 -3.14
CA ALA A 257 -7.30 -13.71 -3.16
C ALA A 257 -7.63 -14.69 -4.31
N PRO A 258 -8.44 -15.73 -4.04
CA PRO A 258 -9.28 -15.91 -2.85
C PRO A 258 -8.56 -16.52 -1.63
N VAL A 259 -7.28 -16.86 -1.73
CA VAL A 259 -6.49 -17.35 -0.57
C VAL A 259 -6.32 -16.23 0.44
N CYS A 260 -6.38 -16.56 1.73
CA CYS A 260 -6.18 -15.64 2.83
C CYS A 260 -5.36 -16.26 3.95
N PHE A 261 -4.89 -15.40 4.84
CA PHE A 261 -4.20 -15.77 6.07
C PHE A 261 -5.13 -15.57 7.25
N GLU A 262 -5.18 -16.55 8.16
CA GLU A 262 -6.02 -16.58 9.37
C GLU A 262 -5.21 -16.74 10.65
#